data_AF-A0A958Q3N8-F1
#
_entry.id   AF-A0A958Q3N8-F1
#
_cell.length_a   1.000
_cell.length_b   1.000
_cell.length_c   1.000
_cell.angle_alpha   90.00
_cell.angle_beta   90.00
_cell.angle_gamma   90.00
#
_symmetry.space_group_name_H-M   'P 1'
#
loop_
_entity.id
_entity.type
_entity.pdbx_description
1 polymer ?
#
loop_
_entity_poly.entity_id
_entity_poly.type
_entity_poly.pdbx_seq_one_letter_code
_entity_poly.pdbx_strand_id
1 'polypeptide(L)'
;MNMQDHEDNGIINRLFQSFQDLEKAIGSARKTLEEREEVPAEVVERLNSYDTILAKQRNLAKELCENIKQGNWDEVTRQVGLINGLSAMIRDDARAILSSLALNSDEESDDKMHFC
;
A
#
# COMPACT_ATOMS: atom_id res chain seq x y z
N MET A 1 -1.70 -26.75 -28.25
CA MET A 1 -2.07 -25.49 -27.55
C MET A 1 -2.12 -25.83 -26.08
N ASN A 2 -1.14 -25.37 -25.31
CA ASN A 2 -0.99 -25.72 -23.90
C ASN A 2 -2.05 -24.98 -23.07
N MET A 3 -2.70 -25.71 -22.17
CA MET A 3 -3.78 -25.23 -21.31
C MET A 3 -3.26 -24.40 -20.12
N GLN A 4 -1.93 -24.22 -20.02
CA GLN A 4 -1.22 -23.65 -18.87
C GLN A 4 -0.97 -22.13 -19.00
N ASP A 5 -0.87 -21.60 -20.23
CA ASP A 5 -0.61 -20.17 -20.51
C ASP A 5 -1.75 -19.22 -20.07
N HIS A 6 -2.94 -19.77 -19.81
CA HIS A 6 -4.14 -19.00 -19.48
C HIS A 6 -4.27 -18.68 -17.98
N GLU A 7 -3.78 -19.56 -17.09
CA GLU A 7 -3.84 -19.36 -15.64
C GLU A 7 -2.75 -18.41 -15.15
N ASP A 8 -1.55 -18.49 -15.72
CA ASP A 8 -0.41 -17.64 -15.36
C ASP A 8 -0.70 -16.15 -15.65
N ASN A 9 -1.31 -15.86 -16.80
CA ASN A 9 -1.77 -14.50 -17.12
C ASN A 9 -2.85 -14.00 -16.15
N GLY A 10 -3.72 -14.88 -15.66
CA GLY A 10 -4.76 -14.53 -14.69
C GLY A 10 -4.19 -14.08 -13.34
N ILE A 11 -3.17 -14.79 -12.84
CA ILE A 11 -2.51 -14.49 -11.57
C ILE A 11 -1.73 -13.18 -11.67
N ILE A 12 -0.96 -12.99 -12.75
CA ILE A 12 -0.20 -11.76 -13.00
C ILE A 12 -1.15 -10.55 -13.10
N ASN A 13 -2.25 -10.68 -13.83
CA ASN A 13 -3.22 -9.59 -13.96
C ASN A 13 -3.84 -9.21 -12.61
N ARG A 14 -4.18 -10.19 -11.76
CA ARG A 14 -4.64 -9.92 -10.39
C ARG A 14 -3.59 -9.22 -9.54
N LEU A 15 -2.32 -9.59 -9.71
CA LEU A 15 -1.20 -8.93 -9.02
C LEU A 15 -1.10 -7.45 -9.44
N PHE A 16 -1.11 -7.16 -10.74
CA PHE A 16 -1.10 -5.79 -11.24
C PHE A 16 -2.34 -4.99 -10.80
N GLN A 17 -3.52 -5.62 -10.79
CA GLN A 17 -4.73 -4.98 -10.29
C GLN A 17 -4.58 -4.60 -8.80
N SER A 18 -4.02 -5.51 -7.99
CA SER A 18 -3.79 -5.25 -6.57
C SER A 18 -2.85 -4.06 -6.33
N PHE A 19 -1.85 -3.86 -7.20
CA PHE A 19 -0.99 -2.67 -7.14
C PHE A 19 -1.75 -1.40 -7.49
N GLN A 20 -2.53 -1.42 -8.56
CA GLN A 20 -3.32 -0.24 -8.95
C GLN A 20 -4.31 0.15 -7.86
N ASP A 21 -4.93 -0.82 -7.21
CA ASP A 21 -5.87 -0.58 -6.12
C ASP A 21 -5.14 -0.01 -4.89
N LEU A 22 -3.95 -0.52 -4.56
CA LEU A 22 -3.11 0.00 -3.49
C LEU A 22 -2.66 1.44 -3.76
N GLU A 23 -2.19 1.74 -4.97
CA GLU A 23 -1.80 3.08 -5.40
C GLU A 23 -2.97 4.07 -5.34
N LYS A 24 -4.14 3.67 -5.81
CA LYS A 24 -5.35 4.50 -5.73
C LYS A 24 -5.75 4.77 -4.29
N ALA A 25 -5.66 3.77 -3.42
CA ALA A 25 -5.98 3.94 -2.00
C ALA A 25 -5.03 4.93 -1.32
N ILE A 26 -3.72 4.80 -1.56
CA ILE A 26 -2.71 5.71 -1.01
C ILE A 26 -2.87 7.13 -1.57
N GLY A 27 -3.10 7.27 -2.88
CA GLY A 27 -3.34 8.57 -3.50
C GLY A 27 -4.61 9.25 -2.98
N SER A 28 -5.67 8.49 -2.75
CA SER A 28 -6.92 9.00 -2.15
C SER A 28 -6.70 9.43 -0.70
N ALA A 29 -6.00 8.61 0.10
CA ALA A 29 -5.68 8.94 1.49
C ALA A 29 -4.83 10.22 1.59
N ARG A 30 -3.86 10.39 0.70
CA ARG A 30 -3.04 11.61 0.64
C ARG A 30 -3.90 12.84 0.33
N LYS A 31 -4.77 12.76 -0.67
CA LYS A 31 -5.68 13.86 -1.01
C LYS A 31 -6.61 14.24 0.15
N THR A 32 -7.19 13.25 0.83
CA THR A 32 -8.04 13.49 2.00
C THR A 32 -7.28 14.14 3.16
N LEU A 33 -5.98 13.84 3.31
CA LEU A 33 -5.14 14.46 4.32
C LEU A 33 -4.69 15.87 3.93
N GLU A 34 -4.42 16.12 2.65
CA GLU A 34 -4.16 17.48 2.12
C GLU A 34 -5.37 18.42 2.30
N GLU A 35 -6.59 17.87 2.34
CA GLU A 35 -7.83 18.62 2.61
C GLU A 35 -8.03 18.94 4.10
N ARG A 36 -7.25 18.36 5.02
CA ARG A 36 -7.29 18.68 6.46
C ARG A 36 -6.31 19.81 6.78
N GLU A 37 -6.73 20.79 7.58
CA GLU A 37 -5.88 21.92 7.99
C GLU A 37 -4.70 21.52 8.87
N GLU A 38 -4.87 20.49 9.71
CA GLU A 38 -3.80 19.97 10.57
C GLU A 38 -3.59 18.47 10.36
N VAL A 39 -2.46 18.10 9.73
CA VAL A 39 -1.96 16.73 9.64
C VAL A 39 -0.55 16.68 10.22
N PRO A 40 -0.26 15.76 11.15
CA PRO A 40 1.08 15.61 11.70
C PRO A 40 2.12 15.37 10.59
N ALA A 41 3.25 16.07 10.65
CA ALA A 41 4.31 15.96 9.64
C ALA A 41 4.82 14.51 9.46
N GLU A 42 4.86 13.73 10.55
CA GLU A 42 5.23 12.32 10.54
C GLU A 42 4.29 11.47 9.65
N VAL A 43 3.00 11.78 9.60
CA VAL A 43 2.03 11.09 8.74
C VAL A 43 2.32 11.37 7.27
N VAL A 44 2.65 12.62 6.93
CA VAL A 44 3.00 13.02 5.57
C VAL A 44 4.31 12.35 5.13
N GLU A 45 5.33 12.31 6.00
CA GLU A 45 6.59 11.62 5.72
C GLU A 45 6.41 10.11 5.47
N ARG A 46 5.55 9.45 6.24
CA ARG A 46 5.23 8.02 6.04
C ARG A 46 4.51 7.78 4.72
N LEU A 47 3.56 8.64 4.34
CA LEU A 47 2.90 8.56 3.03
C LEU A 47 3.87 8.75 1.87
N ASN A 48 4.80 9.70 1.99
CA ASN A 48 5.87 9.90 1.00
C ASN A 48 6.78 8.67 0.89
N SER A 49 6.98 7.96 1.99
CA SER A 49 7.76 6.71 1.99
C SER A 49 7.06 5.59 1.20
N TYR A 50 5.71 5.58 1.14
CA TYR A 50 4.97 4.62 0.32
C TYR A 50 5.23 4.78 -1.16
N ASP A 51 5.42 6.00 -1.68
CA ASP A 51 5.75 6.22 -3.10
C ASP A 51 7.04 5.49 -3.51
N THR A 52 8.04 5.49 -2.62
CA THR A 52 9.31 4.76 -2.85
C THR A 52 9.09 3.25 -2.84
N ILE A 53 8.22 2.74 -1.95
CA ILE A 53 7.92 1.31 -1.86
C ILE A 53 7.11 0.85 -3.08
N LEU A 54 6.12 1.64 -3.51
CA LEU A 54 5.33 1.40 -4.71
C LEU A 54 6.21 1.37 -5.96
N ALA A 55 7.18 2.28 -6.07
CA ALA A 55 8.16 2.26 -7.16
C ALA A 55 8.98 0.95 -7.18
N LYS A 56 9.41 0.46 -6.01
CA LYS A 56 10.09 -0.85 -5.89
C LYS A 56 9.18 -2.00 -6.29
N GLN A 57 7.92 -2.01 -5.85
CA GLN A 57 6.95 -3.03 -6.23
C GLN A 57 6.69 -3.07 -7.73
N ARG A 58 6.59 -1.89 -8.39
CA ARG A 58 6.47 -1.79 -9.84
C ARG A 58 7.67 -2.38 -10.58
N ASN A 59 8.89 -2.13 -10.08
CA ASN A 59 10.09 -2.71 -10.70
C ASN A 59 10.12 -4.23 -10.53
N LEU A 60 9.83 -4.74 -9.33
CA LEU A 60 9.72 -6.18 -9.10
C LEU A 60 8.65 -6.83 -9.99
N ALA A 61 7.52 -6.16 -10.22
CA ALA A 61 6.47 -6.66 -11.11
C ALA A 61 6.88 -6.70 -12.59
N LYS A 62 7.70 -5.75 -13.04
CA LYS A 62 8.27 -5.78 -14.40
C LYS A 62 9.25 -6.94 -14.55
N GLU A 63 10.15 -7.12 -13.60
CA GLU A 63 11.09 -8.25 -13.58
C GLU A 63 10.36 -9.59 -13.49
N LEU A 64 9.25 -9.66 -12.74
CA LEU A 64 8.39 -10.84 -12.65
C LEU A 64 7.89 -11.27 -14.03
N CYS A 65 7.41 -10.33 -14.84
CA CYS A 65 6.97 -10.61 -16.21
C CYS A 65 8.12 -11.15 -17.09
N GLU A 66 9.35 -10.72 -16.86
CA GLU A 66 10.52 -11.22 -17.59
C GLU A 66 10.90 -12.63 -17.13
N ASN A 67 10.92 -12.87 -15.82
CA ASN A 67 11.22 -14.19 -15.25
C ASN A 67 10.20 -15.26 -15.63
N ILE A 68 8.91 -14.90 -15.72
CA ILE A 68 7.85 -15.80 -16.21
C ILE A 68 8.10 -16.20 -17.67
N LYS A 69 8.44 -15.24 -18.54
CA LYS A 69 8.77 -15.51 -19.95
C LYS A 69 10.01 -16.41 -20.10
N GLN A 70 10.96 -16.30 -19.18
CA GLN A 70 12.18 -17.10 -19.15
C GLN A 70 11.98 -18.47 -18.46
N GLY A 71 10.82 -18.73 -17.85
CA GLY A 71 10.54 -19.95 -17.09
C GLY A 71 11.31 -20.06 -15.78
N ASN A 72 11.79 -18.94 -15.22
CA ASN A 72 12.55 -18.91 -13.97
C ASN A 72 11.62 -18.89 -12.75
N TRP A 73 10.91 -19.99 -12.53
CA TRP A 73 9.84 -20.09 -11.53
C TRP A 73 10.28 -19.90 -10.07
N ASP A 74 11.55 -20.19 -9.76
CA ASP A 74 12.13 -19.94 -8.44
C ASP A 74 12.17 -18.43 -8.15
N GLU A 75 12.64 -17.65 -9.12
CA GLU A 75 12.70 -16.19 -9.00
C GLU A 75 11.31 -15.57 -9.03
N VAL A 76 10.39 -16.11 -9.84
CA VAL A 76 8.97 -15.70 -9.84
C VAL A 76 8.36 -15.83 -8.44
N THR A 77 8.56 -16.98 -7.80
CA THR A 77 8.05 -17.24 -6.45
C THR A 77 8.65 -16.27 -5.44
N ARG A 78 9.97 -16.04 -5.50
CA ARG A 78 10.67 -15.10 -4.63
C ARG A 78 10.15 -13.68 -4.77
N GLN A 79 9.97 -13.21 -6.01
CA GLN A 79 9.49 -11.86 -6.31
C GLN A 79 8.04 -11.66 -5.86
N VAL A 80 7.15 -12.64 -6.08
CA VAL A 80 5.77 -12.60 -5.55
C VAL A 80 5.78 -12.49 -4.02
N GLY A 81 6.65 -13.23 -3.33
CA GLY A 81 6.81 -13.13 -1.88
C GLY A 81 7.22 -11.74 -1.41
N LEU A 82 8.24 -11.14 -2.06
CA LEU A 82 8.68 -9.77 -1.77
C LEU A 82 7.57 -8.74 -1.99
N ILE A 83 6.87 -8.87 -3.12
CA ILE A 83 5.74 -8.01 -3.48
C ILE A 83 4.66 -8.05 -2.39
N ASN A 84 4.25 -9.27 -1.98
CA ASN A 84 3.22 -9.45 -0.98
C ASN A 84 3.66 -8.90 0.39
N GLY A 85 4.92 -9.09 0.77
CA GLY A 85 5.48 -8.54 2.00
C GLY A 85 5.46 -7.01 2.02
N LEU A 86 5.87 -6.36 0.92
CA LEU A 86 5.83 -4.90 0.79
C LEU A 86 4.38 -4.36 0.83
N SER A 87 3.44 -5.07 0.21
CA SER A 87 2.01 -4.70 0.24
C SER A 87 1.41 -4.86 1.64
N ALA A 88 1.82 -5.88 2.40
CA ALA A 88 1.41 -6.05 3.79
C ALA A 88 1.98 -4.93 4.66
N MET A 89 3.27 -4.62 4.51
CA MET A 89 3.94 -3.55 5.25
C MET A 89 3.24 -2.20 5.05
N ILE A 90 2.93 -1.79 3.81
CA ILE A 90 2.20 -0.53 3.56
C ILE A 90 0.82 -0.53 4.22
N ARG A 91 0.09 -1.66 4.13
CA ARG A 91 -1.27 -1.76 4.68
C ARG A 91 -1.29 -1.68 6.20
N ASP A 92 -0.36 -2.36 6.86
CA ASP A 92 -0.23 -2.35 8.32
C ASP A 92 0.19 -0.96 8.81
N ASP A 93 1.15 -0.34 8.12
CA ASP A 93 1.61 1.03 8.39
C ASP A 93 0.45 2.03 8.22
N ALA A 94 -0.32 1.93 7.14
CA ALA A 94 -1.48 2.78 6.87
C ALA A 94 -2.58 2.59 7.91
N ARG A 95 -2.83 1.36 8.36
CA ARG A 95 -3.77 1.09 9.46
C ARG A 95 -3.29 1.76 10.75
N ALA A 96 -2.00 1.69 11.07
CA ALA A 96 -1.45 2.36 12.25
C ALA A 96 -1.61 3.89 12.18
N ILE A 97 -1.38 4.51 11.01
CA ILE A 97 -1.62 5.94 10.77
C ILE A 97 -3.10 6.30 11.01
N LEU A 98 -4.03 5.51 10.45
CA LEU A 98 -5.45 5.78 10.59
C LEU A 98 -5.91 5.65 12.05
N SER A 99 -5.40 4.65 12.77
CA SER A 99 -5.66 4.48 14.19
C SER A 99 -5.12 5.64 15.01
N SER A 100 -3.89 6.14 14.73
CA SER A 100 -3.35 7.29 15.44
C SER A 100 -4.14 8.57 15.15
N LEU A 101 -4.56 8.80 13.90
CA LEU A 101 -5.36 9.98 13.55
C LEU A 101 -6.75 9.95 14.19
N ALA A 102 -7.40 8.78 14.27
CA ALA A 102 -8.69 8.63 14.92
C ALA A 102 -8.62 8.92 16.43
N LEU A 103 -7.58 8.44 17.12
CA LEU A 103 -7.38 8.68 18.55
C LEU A 103 -7.15 10.17 18.88
N ASN A 104 -6.51 10.92 17.99
CA ASN A 104 -6.30 12.37 18.18
C ASN A 104 -7.55 13.21 17.87
N SER A 105 -8.61 12.62 17.31
CA SER A 105 -9.84 13.35 16.94
C SER A 105 -10.90 13.38 18.06
N ASP A 106 -10.70 12.64 19.15
CA ASP A 106 -11.67 12.49 20.26
C ASP A 106 -11.32 13.33 21.53
N GLU A 107 -10.25 14.14 21.52
CA GLU A 107 -9.82 14.96 22.68
C GLU A 107 -10.25 16.45 22.63
N GLU A 108 -11.36 16.78 21.96
CA GLU A 108 -12.09 18.05 22.21
C GLU A 108 -13.48 17.75 22.78
N SER A 109 -13.52 17.37 24.06
CA SER A 109 -14.72 17.56 24.89
C SER A 109 -14.27 18.10 26.24
N ASP A 110 -14.12 19.42 26.21
CA ASP A 110 -13.91 20.38 27.31
C ASP A 110 -14.63 19.93 28.58
N ASP A 111 -13.88 19.34 29.51
CA ASP A 111 -14.29 19.03 30.88
C ASP A 111 -14.34 20.36 31.67
N LYS A 112 -15.26 21.25 31.26
CA LYS A 112 -15.61 22.46 32.01
C LYS A 112 -16.64 22.11 33.08
N MET A 113 -16.22 21.33 34.07
CA MET A 113 -16.91 21.33 35.37
C MET A 113 -16.55 22.63 36.12
N HIS A 114 -17.26 23.70 35.76
CA HIS A 114 -17.32 24.91 36.57
C HIS A 114 -18.17 24.63 37.81
N PHE A 115 -17.53 24.19 38.89
CA PHE A 115 -18.14 24.13 40.22
C PHE A 115 -17.84 25.45 40.96
N CYS A 116 -18.88 26.25 41.21
CA CYS A 116 -18.90 27.33 42.20
C CYS A 116 -20.13 27.13 43.07
#